data_AF-B4MH78-F1
#
_entry.id   AF-B4MH78-F1
#
_cell.length_a   1.000
_cell.length_b   1.000
_cell.length_c   1.000
_cell.angle_alpha   90.00
_cell.angle_beta   90.00
_cell.angle_gamma   90.00
#
_symmetry.space_group_name_H-M   'P 1'
#
loop_
_entity.id
_entity.type
_entity.pdbx_description
1 polymer ?
#
loop_
_entity_poly.entity_id
_entity_poly.type
_entity_poly.pdbx_seq_one_letter_code
_entity_poly.pdbx_strand_id
1 'polypeptide(L)'
;MLDNNRDEFKKILLHQAEKFKMILKEFLDDFYLKLPTAANINPKIALKFLKIISLKVEDCFKFEESLKSDLSVFNVNQPESLDLRKLDTEVKIVQNIWQLILDWQTSWDNWRKGNFWKINIDEMEDKALSLYKEFSMLNKMYYDRHWEMLEVTTKSIDSFRRTLPLITALKNPNMRERHWSRVRGVMQV
;
A
#
# COMPACT_ATOMS: atom_id res chain seq x y z
N MET A 1 32.54 -17.18 -41.02
CA MET A 1 31.63 -17.96 -40.14
C MET A 1 31.39 -17.26 -38.81
N LEU A 2 32.42 -16.71 -38.15
CA LEU A 2 32.25 -16.01 -36.86
C LEU A 2 31.39 -14.72 -36.94
N ASP A 3 31.56 -13.90 -37.97
CA ASP A 3 30.77 -12.65 -38.10
C ASP A 3 29.28 -12.90 -38.37
N ASN A 4 28.95 -13.96 -39.10
CA ASN A 4 27.57 -14.31 -39.41
C ASN A 4 26.80 -14.74 -38.15
N ASN A 5 27.46 -15.51 -37.28
CA ASN A 5 26.90 -15.93 -35.98
C ASN A 5 26.77 -14.73 -35.02
N ARG A 6 27.69 -13.76 -35.12
CA ARG A 6 27.67 -12.53 -34.31
C ARG A 6 26.45 -11.66 -34.65
N ASP A 7 26.18 -11.47 -35.94
CA ASP A 7 25.02 -10.70 -36.41
C ASP A 7 23.69 -11.40 -36.11
N GLU A 8 23.66 -12.73 -36.19
CA GLU A 8 22.49 -13.53 -35.80
C GLU A 8 22.19 -13.40 -34.31
N PHE A 9 23.20 -13.47 -33.45
CA PHE A 9 23.04 -13.28 -32.00
C PHE A 9 22.56 -11.87 -31.65
N LYS A 10 23.10 -10.84 -32.30
CA LYS A 10 22.63 -9.46 -32.15
C LYS A 10 21.15 -9.31 -32.52
N LYS A 11 20.71 -9.93 -33.61
CA LYS A 11 19.29 -9.93 -34.01
C LYS A 11 18.40 -10.60 -32.96
N ILE A 12 18.84 -11.71 -32.37
CA ILE A 12 18.12 -12.41 -31.30
C ILE A 12 17.96 -11.49 -30.08
N LEU A 13 19.02 -10.81 -29.63
CA LEU A 13 18.95 -9.90 -28.49
C LEU A 13 18.03 -8.70 -28.74
N LEU A 14 18.05 -8.12 -29.95
CA LEU A 14 17.14 -7.04 -30.32
C LEU A 14 15.69 -7.51 -30.30
N HIS A 15 15.41 -8.70 -30.83
CA HIS A 15 14.08 -9.30 -30.78
C HIS A 15 13.63 -9.58 -29.34
N GLN A 16 14.53 -10.04 -28.46
CA GLN A 16 14.25 -10.21 -27.04
C GLN A 16 13.91 -8.88 -26.35
N ALA A 17 14.62 -7.80 -26.67
CA ALA A 17 14.36 -6.48 -26.13
C ALA A 17 12.99 -5.92 -26.59
N GLU A 18 12.59 -6.16 -27.84
CA GLU A 18 11.25 -5.80 -28.34
C GLU A 18 10.16 -6.60 -27.64
N LYS A 19 10.34 -7.93 -27.53
CA LYS A 19 9.40 -8.80 -26.84
C LYS A 19 9.25 -8.43 -25.37
N PHE A 20 10.34 -8.06 -24.70
CA PHE A 20 10.32 -7.58 -23.32
C PHE A 20 9.47 -6.32 -23.15
N LYS A 21 9.59 -5.35 -24.06
CA LYS A 21 8.75 -4.14 -24.04
C LYS A 21 7.27 -4.48 -24.18
N MET A 22 6.91 -5.43 -25.04
CA MET A 22 5.52 -5.88 -25.19
C MET A 22 4.99 -6.54 -23.92
N ILE A 23 5.74 -7.49 -23.35
CA ILE A 23 5.37 -8.17 -22.11
C ILE A 23 5.26 -7.19 -20.94
N LEU A 24 6.19 -6.23 -20.84
CA LEU A 24 6.16 -5.22 -19.80
C LEU A 24 4.91 -4.34 -19.91
N LYS A 25 4.51 -3.96 -21.13
CA LYS A 25 3.29 -3.19 -21.37
C LYS A 25 2.04 -3.96 -20.92
N GLU A 26 1.91 -5.22 -21.33
CA GLU A 26 0.78 -6.06 -20.90
C GLU A 26 0.75 -6.24 -19.37
N PHE A 27 1.92 -6.41 -18.75
CA PHE A 27 2.04 -6.52 -17.30
C PHE A 27 1.64 -5.23 -16.58
N LEU A 28 2.02 -4.07 -17.11
CA LEU A 28 1.62 -2.77 -16.58
C LEU A 28 0.10 -2.58 -16.66
N ASP A 29 -0.49 -2.88 -17.81
CA ASP A 29 -1.93 -2.76 -18.02
C ASP A 29 -2.71 -3.67 -17.04
N ASP A 30 -2.25 -4.92 -16.86
CA ASP A 30 -2.84 -5.84 -15.88
C ASP A 30 -2.68 -5.35 -14.44
N PHE A 31 -1.53 -4.76 -14.11
CA PHE A 31 -1.27 -4.20 -12.78
C PHE A 31 -2.19 -3.03 -12.45
N TYR A 32 -2.32 -2.05 -13.35
CA TYR A 32 -3.18 -0.88 -13.10
C TYR A 32 -4.66 -1.27 -13.05
N LEU A 33 -5.08 -2.29 -13.81
CA LEU A 33 -6.44 -2.80 -13.76
C LEU A 33 -6.74 -3.54 -12.44
N LYS A 34 -5.78 -4.29 -11.92
CA LYS A 34 -5.93 -5.11 -10.70
C LYS A 34 -5.40 -4.43 -9.43
N LEU A 35 -5.04 -3.15 -9.51
CA LEU A 35 -4.48 -2.43 -8.38
C LEU A 35 -5.48 -2.45 -7.22
N PRO A 36 -5.09 -2.93 -6.02
CA PRO A 36 -6.02 -3.04 -4.91
C PRO A 36 -6.24 -1.66 -4.30
N THR A 37 -7.15 -0.87 -4.90
CA THR A 37 -7.50 0.48 -4.45
C THR A 37 -8.86 0.56 -3.78
N ALA A 38 -9.65 -0.50 -3.86
CA ALA A 38 -10.96 -0.56 -3.23
C ALA A 38 -10.84 -0.73 -1.71
N ALA A 39 -11.72 -0.07 -0.96
CA ALA A 39 -11.68 -0.07 0.51
C ALA A 39 -12.14 -1.39 1.15
N ASN A 40 -12.88 -2.22 0.40
CA ASN A 40 -13.39 -3.51 0.88
C ASN A 40 -12.34 -4.63 0.84
N ILE A 41 -11.16 -4.39 0.27
CA ILE A 41 -10.10 -5.40 0.16
C ILE A 41 -9.46 -5.63 1.53
N ASN A 42 -9.23 -6.89 1.87
CA ASN A 42 -8.50 -7.24 3.08
C ASN A 42 -7.01 -6.83 2.95
N PRO A 43 -6.44 -6.06 3.89
CA PRO A 43 -5.04 -5.60 3.80
C PRO A 43 -4.04 -6.74 3.64
N LYS A 44 -4.25 -7.90 4.29
CA LYS A 44 -3.35 -9.05 4.18
C LYS A 44 -3.39 -9.65 2.77
N ILE A 45 -4.53 -9.61 2.09
CA ILE A 45 -4.65 -10.07 0.70
C ILE A 45 -3.97 -9.09 -0.24
N ALA A 46 -4.22 -7.78 -0.08
CA ALA A 46 -3.57 -6.73 -0.86
C ALA A 46 -2.04 -6.79 -0.73
N LEU A 47 -1.51 -6.91 0.48
CA LEU A 47 -0.07 -7.01 0.73
C LEU A 47 0.55 -8.27 0.14
N LYS A 48 -0.16 -9.41 0.17
CA LYS A 48 0.30 -10.64 -0.51
C LYS A 48 0.37 -10.45 -2.02
N PHE A 49 -0.65 -9.84 -2.62
CA PHE A 49 -0.66 -9.51 -4.05
C PHE A 49 0.51 -8.58 -4.40
N LEU A 50 0.68 -7.47 -3.68
CA LEU A 50 1.75 -6.51 -3.91
C LEU A 50 3.15 -7.13 -3.75
N LYS A 51 3.33 -8.06 -2.81
CA LYS A 51 4.58 -8.82 -2.68
C LYS A 51 4.88 -9.66 -3.92
N ILE A 52 3.87 -10.33 -4.49
CA ILE A 52 4.04 -11.10 -5.73
C ILE A 52 4.42 -10.17 -6.89
N ILE A 53 3.77 -9.01 -6.99
CA ILE A 53 4.10 -8.01 -8.02
C ILE A 53 5.51 -7.46 -7.82
N SER A 54 5.91 -7.13 -6.60
CA SER A 54 7.27 -6.65 -6.29
C SER A 54 8.34 -7.63 -6.74
N LEU A 55 8.15 -8.94 -6.50
CA LEU A 55 9.07 -9.98 -6.97
C LEU A 55 9.15 -10.02 -8.50
N LYS A 56 8.01 -9.92 -9.20
CA LYS A 56 7.99 -9.86 -10.67
C LYS A 56 8.71 -8.62 -11.21
N VAL A 57 8.53 -7.46 -10.55
CA VAL A 57 9.22 -6.21 -10.90
C VAL A 57 10.73 -6.35 -10.73
N GLU A 58 11.18 -6.96 -9.64
CA GLU A 58 12.61 -7.28 -9.43
C GLU A 58 13.17 -8.19 -10.52
N ASP A 59 12.43 -9.22 -10.92
CA ASP A 59 12.85 -10.11 -12.00
C ASP A 59 12.90 -9.41 -13.36
N CYS A 60 11.95 -8.49 -13.63
CA CYS A 60 12.01 -7.62 -14.81
C CYS A 60 13.24 -6.71 -14.81
N PHE A 61 13.64 -6.17 -13.65
CA PHE A 61 14.86 -5.35 -13.55
C PHE A 61 16.11 -6.18 -13.82
N LYS A 62 16.23 -7.37 -13.22
CA LYS A 62 17.37 -8.27 -13.49
C LYS A 62 17.47 -8.62 -14.97
N PHE A 63 16.33 -8.89 -15.60
CA PHE A 63 16.29 -9.19 -17.03
C PHE A 63 16.67 -7.98 -17.90
N GLU A 64 16.19 -6.79 -17.56
CA GLU A 64 16.59 -5.54 -18.22
C GLU A 64 18.10 -5.28 -18.11
N GLU A 65 18.69 -5.49 -16.93
CA GLU A 65 20.12 -5.34 -16.71
C GLU A 65 20.93 -6.36 -17.53
N SER A 66 20.48 -7.63 -17.57
CA SER A 66 21.09 -8.66 -18.41
C SER A 66 21.07 -8.27 -19.89
N LEU A 67 19.91 -7.86 -20.41
CA LEU A 67 19.77 -7.43 -21.80
C LEU A 67 20.65 -6.21 -22.12
N LYS A 68 20.71 -5.23 -21.21
CA LYS A 68 21.56 -4.04 -21.35
C LYS A 68 23.04 -4.42 -21.41
N SER A 69 23.47 -5.33 -20.54
CA SER A 69 24.82 -5.88 -20.52
C SER A 69 25.13 -6.62 -21.84
N ASP A 70 24.26 -7.52 -22.28
CA ASP A 70 24.46 -8.33 -23.49
C ASP A 70 24.51 -7.46 -24.76
N LEU A 71 23.61 -6.47 -24.87
CA LEU A 71 23.58 -5.53 -26.00
C LEU A 71 24.79 -4.58 -26.02
N SER A 72 25.35 -4.24 -24.86
CA SER A 72 26.54 -3.39 -24.75
C SER A 72 27.78 -4.03 -25.40
N VAL A 73 27.88 -5.37 -25.40
CA VAL A 73 28.95 -6.11 -26.10
C VAL A 73 28.92 -5.86 -27.62
N PHE A 74 27.75 -5.49 -28.15
CA PHE A 74 27.54 -5.15 -29.56
C PHE A 74 27.57 -3.64 -29.82
N ASN A 75 28.00 -2.82 -28.85
CA ASN A 75 27.91 -1.36 -28.86
C ASN A 75 26.48 -0.85 -29.10
N VAL A 76 25.47 -1.63 -28.70
CA VAL A 76 24.07 -1.21 -28.74
C VAL A 76 23.68 -0.71 -27.37
N ASN A 77 23.31 0.57 -27.29
CA ASN A 77 22.82 1.15 -26.04
C ASN A 77 21.31 0.90 -25.90
N GLN A 78 20.93 0.06 -24.94
CA GLN A 78 19.53 -0.17 -24.59
C GLN A 78 19.12 0.84 -23.50
N PRO A 79 18.11 1.69 -23.76
CA PRO A 79 17.62 2.62 -22.75
C PRO A 79 16.89 1.89 -21.63
N GLU A 80 16.93 2.47 -20.43
CA GLU A 80 16.19 1.97 -19.27
C GLU A 80 14.68 2.22 -19.43
N SER A 81 13.89 1.31 -18.90
CA SER A 81 12.44 1.39 -18.89
C SER A 81 11.96 2.34 -17.80
N LEU A 82 11.60 3.56 -18.20
CA LEU A 82 10.95 4.52 -17.31
C LEU A 82 9.64 3.98 -16.72
N ASP A 83 8.91 3.17 -17.49
CA ASP A 83 7.65 2.61 -17.04
C ASP A 83 7.84 1.54 -15.96
N LEU A 84 8.89 0.73 -16.05
CA LEU A 84 9.23 -0.24 -15.01
C LEU A 84 9.66 0.46 -13.70
N ARG A 85 10.42 1.56 -13.79
CA ARG A 85 10.79 2.39 -12.62
C ARG A 85 9.58 3.06 -11.97
N LYS A 86 8.65 3.56 -12.78
CA LYS A 86 7.37 4.11 -12.29
C LYS A 86 6.57 3.02 -11.58
N LEU A 87 6.45 1.84 -12.16
CA LEU A 87 5.74 0.71 -11.56
C LEU A 87 6.33 0.32 -10.20
N ASP A 88 7.66 0.20 -10.10
CA ASP A 88 8.34 -0.08 -8.84
C ASP A 88 7.98 0.95 -7.75
N THR A 89 7.96 2.23 -8.13
CA THR A 89 7.57 3.32 -7.23
C THR A 89 6.11 3.21 -6.81
N GLU A 90 5.21 2.93 -7.76
CA GLU A 90 3.78 2.74 -7.51
C GLU A 90 3.49 1.57 -6.56
N VAL A 91 4.14 0.42 -6.79
CA VAL A 91 4.02 -0.76 -5.92
C VAL A 91 4.45 -0.41 -4.50
N LYS A 92 5.57 0.30 -4.32
CA LYS A 92 6.06 0.72 -3.00
C LYS A 92 5.09 1.66 -2.30
N ILE A 93 4.52 2.64 -3.01
CA ILE A 93 3.53 3.58 -2.46
C ILE A 93 2.31 2.81 -1.98
N VAL A 94 1.72 1.98 -2.84
CA VAL A 94 0.49 1.24 -2.51
C VAL A 94 0.73 0.22 -1.40
N GLN A 95 1.90 -0.42 -1.39
CA GLN A 95 2.31 -1.30 -0.30
C GLN A 95 2.42 -0.57 1.04
N ASN A 96 3.03 0.62 1.06
CA ASN A 96 3.12 1.43 2.28
C ASN A 96 1.72 1.78 2.82
N ILE A 97 0.81 2.22 1.94
CA ILE A 97 -0.57 2.53 2.31
C ILE A 97 -1.24 1.31 2.93
N TRP A 98 -1.15 0.12 2.32
CA TRP A 98 -1.77 -1.08 2.87
C TRP A 98 -1.15 -1.56 4.18
N GLN A 99 0.13 -1.31 4.43
CA GLN A 99 0.74 -1.56 5.74
C GLN A 99 0.14 -0.67 6.82
N LEU A 100 -0.02 0.63 6.53
CA LEU A 100 -0.66 1.57 7.45
C LEU A 100 -2.13 1.22 7.70
N ILE A 101 -2.85 0.77 6.67
CA ILE A 101 -4.25 0.30 6.83
C ILE A 101 -4.28 -0.94 7.72
N LEU A 102 -3.36 -1.89 7.53
CA LEU A 102 -3.27 -3.09 8.37
C LEU A 102 -2.94 -2.74 9.84
N ASP A 103 -2.03 -1.81 10.06
CA ASP A 103 -1.66 -1.30 11.39
C ASP A 103 -2.87 -0.64 12.08
N TRP A 104 -3.60 0.21 11.35
CA TRP A 104 -4.86 0.80 11.82
C TRP A 104 -5.88 -0.27 12.20
N GLN A 105 -6.17 -1.21 11.30
CA GLN A 105 -7.17 -2.25 11.54
C GLN A 105 -6.79 -3.16 12.70
N THR A 106 -5.50 -3.46 12.87
CA THR A 106 -4.99 -4.28 13.97
C THR A 106 -5.09 -3.54 15.30
N SER A 107 -4.70 -2.26 15.33
CA SER A 107 -4.84 -1.39 16.49
C SER A 107 -6.31 -1.27 16.92
N TRP A 108 -7.19 -1.00 15.96
CA TRP A 108 -8.63 -0.93 16.18
C TRP A 108 -9.22 -2.26 16.71
N ASP A 109 -8.80 -3.41 16.14
CA ASP A 109 -9.26 -4.72 16.60
C ASP A 109 -8.82 -5.02 18.03
N ASN A 110 -7.60 -4.64 18.38
CA ASN A 110 -7.07 -4.77 19.74
C ASN A 110 -7.83 -3.89 20.73
N TRP A 111 -8.10 -2.64 20.37
CA TRP A 111 -8.82 -1.70 21.24
C TRP A 111 -10.29 -2.07 21.45
N ARG A 112 -10.98 -2.51 20.39
CA ARG A 112 -12.40 -2.87 20.49
C ARG A 112 -12.64 -4.19 21.25
N LYS A 113 -11.68 -5.12 21.21
CA LYS A 113 -11.76 -6.42 21.90
C LYS A 113 -11.06 -6.43 23.27
N GLY A 114 -10.17 -5.47 23.49
CA GLY A 114 -9.39 -5.36 24.71
C GLY A 114 -10.26 -5.03 25.93
N ASN A 115 -9.75 -5.36 27.12
CA ASN A 115 -10.38 -4.91 28.34
C ASN A 115 -10.25 -3.39 28.45
N PHE A 116 -11.38 -2.68 28.35
CA PHE A 116 -11.47 -1.22 28.40
C PHE A 116 -10.64 -0.58 29.52
N TRP A 117 -10.63 -1.18 30.71
CA TRP A 117 -9.91 -0.65 31.87
C TRP A 117 -8.40 -0.80 31.77
N LYS A 118 -7.91 -1.79 31.03
CA LYS A 118 -6.49 -2.06 30.83
C LYS A 118 -5.89 -1.31 29.64
N ILE A 119 -6.71 -0.80 28.73
CA ILE A 119 -6.24 -0.07 27.54
C ILE A 119 -5.60 1.24 27.96
N ASN A 120 -4.39 1.53 27.50
CA ASN A 120 -3.77 2.84 27.65
C ASN A 120 -4.43 3.83 26.68
N ILE A 121 -5.10 4.87 27.21
CA ILE A 121 -5.80 5.87 26.38
C ILE A 121 -4.80 6.81 25.72
N ASP A 122 -3.74 7.20 26.42
CA ASP A 122 -2.75 8.13 25.89
C ASP A 122 -2.06 7.52 24.66
N GLU A 123 -1.66 6.25 24.76
CA GLU A 123 -1.08 5.50 23.62
C GLU A 123 -2.07 5.35 22.45
N MET A 124 -3.34 5.09 22.75
CA MET A 124 -4.40 5.00 21.74
C MET A 124 -4.60 6.34 21.01
N GLU A 125 -4.65 7.44 21.76
CA GLU A 125 -4.81 8.80 21.22
C GLU A 125 -3.61 9.19 20.37
N ASP A 126 -2.39 8.98 20.87
CA ASP A 126 -1.15 9.25 20.15
C ASP A 126 -1.09 8.47 18.83
N LYS A 127 -1.43 7.17 18.88
CA LYS A 127 -1.45 6.31 17.68
C LYS A 127 -2.50 6.77 16.67
N ALA A 128 -3.71 7.08 17.12
CA ALA A 128 -4.78 7.55 16.24
C ALA A 128 -4.46 8.90 15.61
N LEU A 129 -3.88 9.83 16.37
CA LEU A 129 -3.43 11.14 15.88
C LEU A 129 -2.29 11.00 14.87
N SER A 130 -1.31 10.15 15.14
CA SER A 130 -0.19 9.88 14.23
C SER A 130 -0.69 9.32 12.90
N LEU A 131 -1.49 8.25 12.94
CA LEU A 131 -2.05 7.65 11.73
C LEU A 131 -2.94 8.64 10.98
N TYR A 132 -3.76 9.43 11.67
CA TYR A 132 -4.59 10.44 11.00
C TYR A 132 -3.77 11.47 10.23
N LYS A 133 -2.67 11.97 10.82
CA LYS A 133 -1.77 12.92 10.15
C LYS A 133 -1.16 12.31 8.89
N GLU A 134 -0.66 11.07 9.01
CA GLU A 134 -0.04 10.35 7.90
C GLU A 134 -1.04 10.08 6.76
N PHE A 135 -2.22 9.54 7.09
CA PHE A 135 -3.29 9.31 6.11
C PHE A 135 -3.81 10.60 5.49
N SER A 136 -3.93 11.69 6.25
CA SER A 136 -4.35 12.98 5.70
C SER A 136 -3.32 13.55 4.72
N MET A 137 -2.03 13.39 5.01
CA MET A 137 -0.95 13.78 4.09
C MET A 137 -0.99 12.93 2.82
N LEU A 138 -1.09 11.61 2.95
CA LEU A 138 -1.17 10.69 1.80
C LEU A 138 -2.41 10.96 0.95
N ASN A 139 -3.57 11.16 1.58
CA ASN A 139 -4.82 11.47 0.89
C ASN A 139 -4.76 12.79 0.12
N LYS A 140 -4.03 13.80 0.63
CA LYS A 140 -3.78 15.05 -0.08
C LYS A 140 -2.79 14.86 -1.23
N MET A 141 -1.71 14.10 -1.01
CA MET A 141 -0.66 13.85 -2.00
C MET A 141 -1.17 13.06 -3.21
N TYR A 142 -2.13 12.16 -2.99
CA TYR A 142 -2.67 11.25 -4.00
C TYR A 142 -4.16 11.51 -4.31
N TYR A 143 -4.66 12.72 -4.04
CA TYR A 143 -6.07 13.09 -4.19
C TYR A 143 -6.61 12.80 -5.60
N ASP A 144 -5.84 13.15 -6.63
CA ASP A 144 -6.25 12.98 -8.04
C ASP A 144 -6.38 11.51 -8.48
N ARG A 145 -5.94 10.57 -7.65
CA ARG A 145 -5.97 9.14 -7.95
C ARG A 145 -7.27 8.45 -7.54
N HIS A 146 -8.10 9.13 -6.74
CA HIS A 146 -9.38 8.61 -6.25
C HIS A 146 -9.27 7.20 -5.64
N TRP A 147 -8.23 7.01 -4.83
CA TRP A 147 -7.93 5.76 -4.15
C TRP A 147 -8.87 5.57 -2.96
N GLU A 148 -9.94 4.81 -3.17
CA GLU A 148 -11.02 4.60 -2.19
C GLU A 148 -10.49 4.11 -0.82
N MET A 149 -9.51 3.21 -0.82
CA MET A 149 -8.91 2.69 0.42
C MET A 149 -8.27 3.80 1.29
N LEU A 150 -7.69 4.84 0.69
CA LEU A 150 -7.18 6.00 1.43
C LEU A 150 -8.32 6.85 1.98
N GLU A 151 -9.32 7.18 1.15
CA GLU A 151 -10.42 8.06 1.54
C GLU A 151 -11.22 7.45 2.70
N VAL A 152 -11.59 6.16 2.57
CA VAL A 152 -12.38 5.45 3.57
C VAL A 152 -11.60 5.27 4.86
N THR A 153 -10.32 4.90 4.78
CA THR A 153 -9.50 4.73 5.99
C THR A 153 -9.28 6.06 6.70
N THR A 154 -9.01 7.14 5.97
CA THR A 154 -8.86 8.50 6.54
C THR A 154 -10.13 8.93 7.28
N LYS A 155 -11.31 8.73 6.67
CA LYS A 155 -12.61 9.02 7.29
C LYS A 155 -12.86 8.14 8.52
N SER A 156 -12.47 6.87 8.49
CA SER A 156 -12.59 5.94 9.61
C SER A 156 -11.74 6.37 10.81
N ILE A 157 -10.47 6.72 10.58
CA ILE A 157 -9.57 7.20 11.64
C ILE A 157 -10.07 8.52 12.20
N ASP A 158 -10.51 9.46 11.36
CA ASP A 158 -11.04 10.75 11.84
C ASP A 158 -12.29 10.57 12.70
N SER A 159 -13.20 9.69 12.28
CA SER A 159 -14.41 9.37 13.03
C SER A 159 -14.07 8.79 14.40
N PHE A 160 -13.11 7.86 14.47
CA PHE A 160 -12.63 7.33 15.75
C PHE A 160 -11.96 8.39 16.61
N ARG A 161 -11.08 9.22 16.03
CA ARG A 161 -10.40 10.29 16.77
C ARG A 161 -11.39 11.23 17.45
N ARG A 162 -12.50 11.57 16.78
CA ARG A 162 -13.55 12.42 17.34
C ARG A 162 -14.28 11.78 18.53
N THR A 163 -14.23 10.46 18.70
CA THR A 163 -14.81 9.77 19.86
C THR A 163 -13.84 9.61 21.03
N LEU A 164 -12.54 9.89 20.86
CA LEU A 164 -11.54 9.81 21.94
C LEU A 164 -11.91 10.61 23.19
N PRO A 165 -12.41 11.86 23.12
CA PRO A 165 -12.82 12.60 24.31
C PRO A 165 -13.91 11.87 25.11
N LEU A 166 -14.81 11.17 24.42
CA LEU A 166 -15.85 10.36 25.05
C LEU A 166 -15.23 9.14 25.75
N ILE A 167 -14.30 8.45 25.09
CA ILE A 167 -13.57 7.30 25.65
C ILE A 167 -12.82 7.71 26.92
N THR A 168 -12.14 8.86 26.90
CA THR A 168 -11.44 9.44 28.06
C THR A 168 -12.41 9.76 29.19
N ALA A 169 -13.56 10.38 28.88
CA ALA A 169 -14.59 10.67 29.88
C ALA A 169 -15.16 9.41 30.53
N LEU A 170 -15.35 8.34 29.74
CA LEU A 170 -15.85 7.04 30.24
C LEU A 170 -14.86 6.31 31.14
N LYS A 171 -13.55 6.53 30.96
CA LYS A 171 -12.50 5.93 31.82
C LYS A 171 -12.27 6.69 33.13
N ASN A 172 -12.99 7.79 33.37
CA ASN A 172 -12.83 8.56 34.60
C ASN A 172 -13.09 7.66 35.84
N PRO A 173 -12.11 7.49 36.75
CA PRO A 173 -12.22 6.61 37.91
C PRO A 173 -13.34 7.03 38.89
N ASN A 174 -13.81 8.27 38.80
CA ASN A 174 -14.93 8.78 39.60
C ASN A 174 -16.31 8.40 39.03
N MET A 175 -16.37 7.65 37.93
CA MET A 175 -17.62 7.15 37.37
C MET A 175 -18.29 6.16 38.33
N ARG A 176 -19.56 6.40 38.67
CA ARG A 176 -20.38 5.56 39.54
C ARG A 176 -21.54 4.95 38.77
N GLU A 177 -22.19 3.94 39.33
CA GLU A 177 -23.29 3.19 38.69
C GLU A 177 -24.38 4.10 38.10
N ARG A 178 -24.79 5.15 38.83
CA ARG A 178 -25.76 6.14 38.33
C ARG A 178 -25.33 6.83 37.03
N HIS A 179 -24.03 7.08 36.83
CA HIS A 179 -23.51 7.70 35.61
C HIS A 179 -23.60 6.69 34.46
N TRP A 180 -23.23 5.43 34.72
CA TRP A 180 -23.39 4.34 33.76
C TRP A 180 -24.85 4.10 33.37
N SER A 181 -25.78 4.16 34.32
CA SER A 181 -27.22 4.07 34.02
C SER A 181 -27.70 5.20 33.11
N ARG A 182 -27.18 6.43 33.28
CA ARG A 182 -27.49 7.55 32.37
C ARG A 182 -26.90 7.33 30.97
N VAL A 183 -25.65 6.86 30.88
CA VAL A 183 -25.02 6.54 29.58
C VAL A 183 -25.83 5.47 28.84
N ARG A 184 -26.19 4.37 29.51
CA ARG A 184 -27.03 3.30 28.94
C ARG A 184 -28.39 3.82 28.46
N GLY A 185 -29.05 4.67 29.25
CA GLY A 185 -30.33 5.26 28.89
C GLY A 185 -30.28 6.15 27.64
N VAL A 186 -29.15 6.80 27.36
CA VAL A 186 -28.96 7.60 26.14
C VAL A 186 -28.61 6.73 24.93
N MET A 187 -27.93 5.60 25.13
CA MET A 187 -27.44 4.73 24.05
C MET A 187 -28.51 3.83 23.42
N GLN A 188 -29.73 3.73 23.99
CA GLN A 188 -30.81 2.82 23.55
C GLN A 188 -30.30 1.41 23.18
N VAL A 189 -29.50 0.83 24.07
CA VAL A 189 -29.18 -0.61 24.11
C VAL A 189 -29.77 -1.19 25.39
#